data_AF-A0AAN6H510-F1
#
_entry.id   AF-A0AAN6H510-F1
#
_cell.length_a   1.000
_cell.length_b   1.000
_cell.length_c   1.000
_cell.angle_alpha   90.00
_cell.angle_beta   90.00
_cell.angle_gamma   90.00
#
_symmetry.space_group_name_H-M   'P 1'
#
loop_
_entity.id
_entity.type
_entity.pdbx_description
1 polymer ?
#
loop_
_entity_poly.entity_id
_entity_poly.type
_entity_poly.pdbx_seq_one_letter_code
_entity_poly.pdbx_strand_id
1 'polypeptide(L)'
;MYKNNVNASIHTGLASGVPGELRGLAYLHDNYGSLPWEDLVMPAVEVARNGFPVTADLVRYEANAVAGIDNFLVNNPTWAIDFAPNGSLLGLGDVITRKRYADTLETIAKRGVEAFYSGPLAETFINTVQSNGGMMTLADLKNYTVAIRPPSAIDYRDYKITSGSAPSSGTVLASAMKIIEGYPTIGEAATLNLSTHLFDEAIRFAYGQRTELGDPFFVEGMTAYQADMLSETTAAA
;
A
#
# COMPACT_ATOMS: atom_id res chain seq x y z
N MET A 1 13.23 -3.06 -16.73
CA MET A 1 12.11 -2.24 -17.23
C MET A 1 12.45 -0.76 -17.30
N TYR A 2 13.03 -0.16 -16.25
CA TYR A 2 13.21 1.31 -16.14
C TYR A 2 14.65 1.81 -16.27
N LYS A 3 15.54 1.03 -16.91
CA LYS A 3 16.96 1.43 -17.02
C LYS A 3 17.06 2.78 -17.72
N ASN A 4 17.60 3.79 -17.03
CA ASN A 4 17.71 5.19 -17.47
C ASN A 4 16.37 5.91 -17.73
N ASN A 5 15.24 5.44 -17.18
CA ASN A 5 13.94 6.10 -17.31
C ASN A 5 13.15 6.06 -16.00
N VAL A 6 13.59 6.88 -15.04
CA VAL A 6 12.97 7.00 -13.70
C VAL A 6 11.54 7.57 -13.80
N ASN A 7 11.29 8.48 -14.74
CA ASN A 7 9.95 9.05 -14.92
C ASN A 7 8.90 7.98 -15.24
N ALA A 8 9.26 6.97 -16.04
CA ALA A 8 8.37 5.84 -16.35
C ALA A 8 8.02 4.97 -15.14
N SER A 9 8.86 4.93 -14.09
CA SER A 9 8.54 4.19 -12.86
C SER A 9 7.70 4.98 -11.86
N ILE A 10 7.37 6.24 -12.14
CA ILE A 10 6.68 7.13 -11.20
C ILE A 10 5.39 7.72 -11.80
N HIS A 11 5.42 8.18 -13.06
CA HIS A 11 4.39 9.07 -13.59
C HIS A 11 3.54 8.51 -14.74
N THR A 12 3.87 7.33 -15.28
CA THR A 12 3.18 6.78 -16.46
C THR A 12 2.42 5.50 -16.11
N GLY A 13 1.63 4.98 -17.04
CA GLY A 13 0.97 3.68 -16.89
C GLY A 13 1.94 2.51 -16.67
N LEU A 14 3.25 2.68 -16.97
CA LEU A 14 4.27 1.68 -16.63
C LEU A 14 4.47 1.56 -15.12
N ALA A 15 4.28 2.64 -14.36
CA ALA A 15 4.42 2.64 -12.90
C ALA A 15 3.33 1.82 -12.19
N SER A 16 2.29 1.38 -12.89
CA SER A 16 1.16 0.66 -12.32
C SER A 16 1.39 -0.85 -12.28
N GLY A 17 1.38 -1.42 -11.07
CA GLY A 17 1.23 -2.87 -10.86
C GLY A 17 -0.24 -3.31 -10.94
N VAL A 18 -0.49 -4.61 -11.12
CA VAL A 18 -1.86 -5.15 -11.18
C VAL A 18 -2.57 -4.92 -9.83
N PRO A 19 -3.72 -4.22 -9.77
CA PRO A 19 -4.37 -3.89 -8.50
C PRO A 19 -4.92 -5.12 -7.77
N GLY A 20 -4.40 -5.38 -6.58
CA GLY A 20 -4.76 -6.55 -5.77
C GLY A 20 -5.78 -6.32 -4.66
N GLU A 21 -6.09 -5.06 -4.34
CA GLU A 21 -6.85 -4.70 -3.13
C GLU A 21 -8.24 -5.34 -3.07
N LEU A 22 -9.03 -5.25 -4.15
CA LEU A 22 -10.37 -5.83 -4.18
C LEU A 22 -10.35 -7.35 -4.05
N ARG A 23 -9.41 -8.05 -4.71
CA ARG A 23 -9.20 -9.50 -4.53
C ARG A 23 -8.82 -9.86 -3.10
N GLY A 24 -7.95 -9.06 -2.48
CA GLY A 24 -7.57 -9.24 -1.08
C GLY A 24 -8.75 -9.07 -0.13
N LEU A 25 -9.52 -7.99 -0.29
CA LEU A 25 -10.72 -7.73 0.52
C LEU A 25 -11.80 -8.79 0.32
N ALA A 26 -12.04 -9.24 -0.92
CA ALA A 26 -12.96 -10.34 -1.19
C ALA A 26 -12.49 -11.64 -0.55
N TYR A 27 -11.20 -11.99 -0.67
CA TYR A 27 -10.66 -13.17 -0.01
C TYR A 27 -10.88 -13.10 1.51
N LEU A 28 -10.61 -11.96 2.14
CA LEU A 28 -10.85 -11.78 3.57
C LEU A 28 -12.33 -11.90 3.93
N HIS A 29 -13.20 -11.32 3.11
CA HIS A 29 -14.65 -11.39 3.29
C HIS A 29 -15.18 -12.82 3.17
N ASP A 30 -14.79 -13.56 2.13
CA ASP A 30 -15.22 -14.93 1.88
C ASP A 30 -14.75 -15.91 2.97
N ASN A 31 -13.58 -15.67 3.56
CA ASN A 31 -12.98 -16.59 4.54
C ASN A 31 -13.24 -16.20 6.00
N TYR A 32 -13.41 -14.90 6.29
CA TYR A 32 -13.46 -14.37 7.66
C TYR A 32 -14.58 -13.35 7.88
N GLY A 33 -15.29 -12.93 6.84
CA GLY A 33 -16.39 -11.98 6.92
C GLY A 33 -17.66 -12.59 7.52
N SER A 34 -18.54 -11.71 8.01
CA SER A 34 -19.83 -12.11 8.61
C SER A 34 -21.02 -11.29 8.11
N LEU A 35 -20.80 -10.05 7.66
CA LEU A 35 -21.82 -9.20 7.06
C LEU A 35 -21.87 -9.41 5.54
N PRO A 36 -23.02 -9.16 4.87
CA PRO A 36 -23.09 -9.15 3.41
C PRO A 36 -22.08 -8.18 2.78
N TRP A 37 -21.47 -8.56 1.65
CA TRP A 37 -20.47 -7.74 0.94
C TRP A 37 -21.02 -6.35 0.60
N GLU A 38 -22.24 -6.28 0.08
CA GLU A 38 -22.89 -5.02 -0.29
C GLU A 38 -22.98 -4.06 0.90
N ASP A 39 -23.36 -4.55 2.08
CA ASP A 39 -23.48 -3.75 3.31
C ASP A 39 -22.13 -3.15 3.76
N LEU A 40 -21.01 -3.79 3.42
CA LEU A 40 -19.67 -3.30 3.72
C LEU A 40 -19.21 -2.21 2.74
N VAL A 41 -19.63 -2.27 1.47
CA VAL A 41 -19.17 -1.36 0.41
C VAL A 41 -20.08 -0.13 0.27
N MET A 42 -21.39 -0.29 0.44
CA MET A 42 -22.37 0.80 0.25
C MET A 42 -22.10 2.06 1.10
N PRO A 43 -21.61 2.00 2.35
CA PRO A 43 -21.23 3.20 3.08
C PRO A 43 -20.17 4.05 2.34
N ALA A 44 -19.21 3.42 1.67
CA ALA A 44 -18.21 4.13 0.87
C ALA A 44 -18.81 4.72 -0.41
N VAL A 45 -19.81 4.05 -1.01
CA VAL A 45 -20.60 4.60 -2.13
C VAL A 45 -21.28 5.90 -1.71
N GLU A 46 -21.96 5.91 -0.57
CA GLU A 46 -22.67 7.09 -0.08
C GLU A 46 -21.73 8.26 0.21
N VAL A 47 -20.58 8.00 0.86
CA VAL A 47 -19.56 9.05 1.10
C VAL A 47 -19.01 9.59 -0.21
N ALA A 48 -18.69 8.73 -1.19
CA ALA A 48 -18.18 9.18 -2.48
C ALA A 48 -19.24 9.95 -3.29
N ARG A 49 -20.51 9.55 -3.22
CA ARG A 49 -21.62 10.14 -3.99
C ARG A 49 -22.07 11.47 -3.41
N ASN A 50 -22.30 11.51 -2.10
CA ASN A 50 -22.84 12.68 -1.39
C ASN A 50 -21.74 13.66 -0.96
N GLY A 51 -20.51 13.18 -0.86
CA GLY A 51 -19.33 13.96 -0.56
C GLY A 51 -19.02 14.09 0.94
N PHE A 52 -17.87 14.69 1.21
CA PHE A 52 -17.38 14.96 2.56
C PHE A 52 -16.61 16.30 2.58
N PRO A 53 -16.51 16.96 3.74
CA PRO A 53 -15.72 18.18 3.84
C PRO A 53 -14.24 17.88 3.65
N VAL A 54 -13.58 18.64 2.79
CA VAL A 54 -12.13 18.63 2.58
C VAL A 54 -11.45 18.93 3.92
N THR A 55 -10.55 18.05 4.32
CA THR A 55 -9.81 18.15 5.58
C THR A 55 -8.45 18.81 5.37
N ALA A 56 -7.80 19.22 6.47
CA ALA A 56 -6.45 19.78 6.41
C ALA A 56 -5.44 18.80 5.80
N ASP A 57 -5.64 17.49 5.98
CA ASP A 57 -4.81 16.46 5.35
C ASP A 57 -4.98 16.45 3.84
N LEU A 58 -6.22 16.52 3.34
CA LEU A 58 -6.45 16.55 1.89
C LEU A 58 -5.80 17.79 1.26
N VAL A 59 -5.98 18.99 1.84
CA VAL A 59 -5.31 20.22 1.36
C VAL A 59 -3.78 20.04 1.33
N ARG A 60 -3.21 19.44 2.39
CA ARG A 60 -1.76 19.17 2.46
C ARG A 60 -1.32 18.20 1.35
N TYR A 61 -2.07 17.13 1.10
CA TYR A 61 -1.72 16.14 0.08
C TYR A 61 -1.93 16.65 -1.35
N GLU A 62 -2.93 17.48 -1.61
CA GLU A 62 -3.10 18.16 -2.89
C GLU A 62 -1.90 19.06 -3.20
N ALA A 63 -1.46 19.88 -2.23
CA ALA A 63 -0.29 20.72 -2.37
C ALA A 63 0.99 19.90 -2.62
N ASN A 64 1.18 18.80 -1.88
CA ASN A 64 2.32 17.91 -2.07
C ASN A 64 2.29 17.18 -3.41
N ALA A 65 1.13 16.75 -3.88
CA ALA A 65 0.97 15.99 -5.12
C ALA A 65 1.39 16.79 -6.35
N VAL A 66 1.28 18.11 -6.31
CA VAL A 66 1.62 19.02 -7.42
C VAL A 66 2.90 19.82 -7.14
N ALA A 67 3.58 19.55 -6.01
CA ALA A 67 4.80 20.25 -5.65
C ALA A 67 5.92 19.93 -6.65
N GLY A 68 6.36 20.94 -7.41
CA GLY A 68 7.45 20.80 -8.37
C GLY A 68 7.08 20.14 -9.69
N ILE A 69 5.79 19.91 -9.96
CA ILE A 69 5.28 19.38 -11.25
C ILE A 69 4.07 20.18 -11.75
N ASP A 70 3.58 19.87 -12.95
CA ASP A 70 2.33 20.44 -13.46
C ASP A 70 1.16 20.10 -12.54
N ASN A 71 0.27 21.08 -12.31
CA ASN A 71 -0.89 20.91 -11.43
C ASN A 71 -1.98 20.12 -12.16
N PHE A 72 -1.77 18.82 -12.30
CA PHE A 72 -2.69 17.91 -12.97
C PHE A 72 -4.06 17.86 -12.26
N LEU A 73 -4.14 18.16 -10.96
CA LEU A 73 -5.41 18.22 -10.22
C LEU A 73 -6.35 19.33 -10.74
N VAL A 74 -5.79 20.38 -11.35
CA VAL A 74 -6.57 21.47 -11.99
C VAL A 74 -6.55 21.34 -13.51
N ASN A 75 -5.40 21.03 -14.10
CA ASN A 75 -5.19 21.10 -15.55
C ASN A 75 -5.66 19.85 -16.30
N ASN A 76 -5.77 18.69 -15.63
CA ASN A 76 -6.29 17.48 -16.24
C ASN A 76 -7.79 17.34 -15.93
N PRO A 77 -8.69 17.37 -16.94
CA PRO A 77 -10.14 17.28 -16.74
C PRO A 77 -10.59 16.04 -15.95
N THR A 78 -9.84 14.93 -16.06
CA THR A 78 -10.13 13.68 -15.35
C THR A 78 -10.01 13.84 -13.84
N TRP A 79 -9.12 14.71 -13.38
CA TRP A 79 -8.90 15.00 -11.96
C TRP A 79 -9.70 16.23 -11.52
N ALA A 80 -9.69 17.28 -12.34
CA ALA A 80 -10.34 18.55 -12.04
C ALA A 80 -11.83 18.42 -11.75
N ILE A 81 -12.53 17.48 -12.39
CA ILE A 81 -13.96 17.23 -12.10
C ILE A 81 -14.24 16.91 -10.62
N ASP A 82 -13.30 16.28 -9.92
CA ASP A 82 -13.44 15.90 -8.51
C ASP A 82 -12.72 16.93 -7.60
N PHE A 83 -11.50 17.36 -7.96
CA PHE A 83 -10.63 18.17 -7.09
C PHE A 83 -10.68 19.68 -7.36
N ALA A 84 -11.08 20.10 -8.56
CA ALA A 84 -11.12 21.51 -8.95
C ALA A 84 -12.36 21.85 -9.82
N PRO A 85 -13.59 21.48 -9.40
CA PRO A 85 -14.77 21.55 -10.26
C PRO A 85 -15.14 22.98 -10.68
N ASN A 86 -14.66 23.99 -9.95
CA ASN A 86 -14.87 25.41 -10.22
C ASN A 86 -13.63 26.11 -10.80
N GLY A 87 -12.64 25.35 -11.30
CA GLY A 87 -11.40 25.88 -11.89
C GLY A 87 -10.28 26.18 -10.88
N SER A 88 -10.53 25.95 -9.60
CA SER A 88 -9.52 26.01 -8.53
C SER A 88 -9.69 24.80 -7.61
N LEU A 89 -8.61 24.36 -6.96
CA LEU A 89 -8.66 23.29 -5.97
C LEU A 89 -9.68 23.60 -4.88
N LEU A 90 -10.39 22.56 -4.43
CA LEU A 90 -11.27 22.65 -3.27
C LEU A 90 -10.43 22.92 -2.02
N GLY A 91 -10.85 23.89 -1.22
CA GLY A 91 -10.18 24.29 0.01
C GLY A 91 -10.73 23.59 1.26
N LEU A 92 -10.09 23.84 2.40
CA LEU A 92 -10.52 23.33 3.70
C LEU A 92 -12.01 23.65 3.96
N GLY A 93 -12.80 22.62 4.24
CA GLY A 93 -14.24 22.73 4.51
C GLY A 93 -15.14 22.74 3.29
N ASP A 94 -14.60 22.90 2.07
CA ASP A 94 -15.37 22.69 0.84
C ASP A 94 -15.83 21.22 0.75
N VAL A 95 -16.92 20.95 0.04
CA VAL A 95 -17.42 19.57 -0.12
C VAL A 95 -16.84 18.97 -1.39
N ILE A 96 -16.03 17.91 -1.23
CA ILE A 96 -15.56 17.09 -2.35
C ILE A 96 -16.53 15.95 -2.61
N THR A 97 -16.87 15.69 -3.87
CA THR A 97 -17.62 14.50 -4.31
C THR A 97 -16.80 13.71 -5.31
N ARG A 98 -16.95 12.39 -5.34
CA ARG A 98 -16.28 11.49 -6.29
C ARG A 98 -17.32 10.58 -6.95
N LYS A 99 -18.28 11.19 -7.65
CA LYS A 99 -19.49 10.50 -8.15
C LYS A 99 -19.18 9.34 -9.09
N ARG A 100 -18.21 9.51 -9.99
CA ARG A 100 -17.76 8.42 -10.89
C ARG A 100 -17.15 7.24 -10.12
N TYR A 101 -16.45 7.53 -9.03
CA TYR A 101 -15.92 6.51 -8.15
C TYR A 101 -17.05 5.81 -7.37
N ALA A 102 -18.07 6.55 -6.95
CA ALA A 102 -19.27 5.98 -6.34
C ALA A 102 -19.98 4.99 -7.28
N ASP A 103 -20.12 5.30 -8.57
CA ASP A 103 -20.72 4.39 -9.56
C ASP A 103 -19.89 3.09 -9.72
N THR A 104 -18.56 3.21 -9.71
CA THR A 104 -17.65 2.05 -9.70
C THR A 104 -17.83 1.19 -8.45
N LEU A 105 -17.83 1.82 -7.27
CA LEU A 105 -18.03 1.13 -5.99
C LEU A 105 -19.41 0.46 -5.91
N GLU A 106 -20.46 1.11 -6.39
CA GLU A 106 -21.82 0.56 -6.42
C GLU A 106 -21.91 -0.65 -7.35
N THR A 107 -21.23 -0.60 -8.50
CA THR A 107 -21.13 -1.74 -9.41
C THR A 107 -20.44 -2.93 -8.71
N ILE A 108 -19.35 -2.68 -7.99
CA ILE A 108 -18.62 -3.71 -7.22
C ILE A 108 -19.47 -4.24 -6.05
N ALA A 109 -20.22 -3.39 -5.38
CA ALA A 109 -21.10 -3.78 -4.28
C ALA A 109 -22.18 -4.75 -4.75
N LYS A 110 -22.85 -4.41 -5.87
CA LYS A 110 -24.00 -5.18 -6.39
C LYS A 110 -23.63 -6.38 -7.24
N ARG A 111 -22.49 -6.35 -7.93
CA ARG A 111 -22.08 -7.40 -8.89
C ARG A 111 -20.88 -8.22 -8.41
N GLY A 112 -20.35 -7.91 -7.23
CA GLY A 112 -19.15 -8.52 -6.68
C GLY A 112 -17.86 -8.05 -7.35
N VAL A 113 -16.73 -8.51 -6.80
CA VAL A 113 -15.40 -8.04 -7.22
C VAL A 113 -15.01 -8.41 -8.64
N GLU A 114 -15.60 -9.47 -9.21
CA GLU A 114 -15.36 -9.86 -10.62
C GLU A 114 -15.72 -8.75 -11.61
N ALA A 115 -16.62 -7.84 -11.24
CA ALA A 115 -16.96 -6.70 -12.07
C ALA A 115 -15.77 -5.75 -12.31
N PHE A 116 -14.76 -5.73 -11.43
CA PHE A 116 -13.52 -4.98 -11.63
C PHE A 116 -12.48 -5.76 -12.43
N TYR A 117 -12.38 -7.07 -12.20
CA TYR A 117 -11.37 -7.93 -12.83
C TYR A 117 -11.76 -8.43 -14.22
N SER A 118 -13.01 -8.21 -14.63
CA SER A 118 -13.54 -8.58 -15.94
C SER A 118 -14.61 -7.59 -16.41
N GLY A 119 -14.88 -7.57 -17.73
CA GLY A 119 -15.94 -6.74 -18.32
C GLY A 119 -15.62 -5.25 -18.40
N PRO A 120 -16.64 -4.36 -18.42
CA PRO A 120 -16.46 -2.96 -18.80
C PRO A 120 -15.53 -2.14 -17.90
N LEU A 121 -15.49 -2.40 -16.58
CA LEU A 121 -14.57 -1.69 -15.68
C LEU A 121 -13.12 -2.12 -15.94
N ALA A 122 -12.89 -3.42 -16.13
CA ALA A 122 -11.58 -3.94 -16.53
C ALA A 122 -11.10 -3.33 -17.85
N GLU A 123 -11.96 -3.28 -18.85
CA GLU A 123 -11.66 -2.67 -20.16
C GLU A 123 -11.32 -1.18 -20.02
N THR A 124 -12.13 -0.43 -19.26
CA THR A 124 -11.90 1.00 -19.01
C THR A 124 -10.58 1.24 -18.29
N PHE A 125 -10.26 0.41 -17.29
CA PHE A 125 -9.01 0.48 -16.55
C PHE A 125 -7.81 0.19 -17.45
N ILE A 126 -7.82 -0.92 -18.20
CA ILE A 126 -6.72 -1.29 -19.10
C ILE A 126 -6.52 -0.24 -20.20
N ASN A 127 -7.60 0.27 -20.80
CA ASN A 127 -7.52 1.34 -21.78
C ASN A 127 -6.85 2.59 -21.20
N THR A 128 -7.18 2.94 -19.96
CA THR A 128 -6.58 4.09 -19.26
C THR A 128 -5.09 3.86 -18.97
N VAL A 129 -4.72 2.66 -18.50
CA VAL A 129 -3.30 2.32 -18.25
C VAL A 129 -2.49 2.37 -19.54
N GLN A 130 -3.00 1.76 -20.61
CA GLN A 130 -2.31 1.70 -21.91
C GLN A 130 -2.25 3.06 -22.61
N SER A 131 -3.30 3.89 -22.54
CA SER A 131 -3.28 5.25 -23.08
C SER A 131 -2.24 6.14 -22.39
N ASN A 132 -1.84 5.80 -21.16
CA ASN A 132 -0.77 6.44 -20.41
C ASN A 132 0.58 5.71 -20.54
N GLY A 133 0.74 4.86 -21.56
CA GLY A 133 2.00 4.19 -21.88
C GLY A 133 2.27 2.90 -21.09
N GLY A 134 1.31 2.40 -20.31
CA GLY A 134 1.42 1.14 -19.58
C GLY A 134 1.31 -0.10 -20.47
N MET A 135 1.71 -1.26 -19.92
CA MET A 135 1.72 -2.54 -20.65
C MET A 135 0.75 -3.59 -20.07
N MET A 136 0.04 -3.25 -18.99
CA MET A 136 -0.89 -4.17 -18.36
C MET A 136 -1.99 -4.58 -19.34
N THR A 137 -2.38 -5.84 -19.28
CA THR A 137 -3.40 -6.43 -20.14
C THR A 137 -4.62 -6.87 -19.33
N LEU A 138 -5.74 -7.11 -20.03
CA LEU A 138 -6.92 -7.75 -19.42
C LEU A 138 -6.60 -9.13 -18.84
N ALA A 139 -5.64 -9.86 -19.43
CA ALA A 139 -5.22 -11.16 -18.93
C ALA A 139 -4.50 -11.03 -17.58
N ASP A 140 -3.63 -10.03 -17.42
CA ASP A 140 -2.95 -9.76 -16.15
C ASP A 140 -3.95 -9.47 -15.03
N LEU A 141 -4.95 -8.63 -15.32
CA LEU A 141 -5.99 -8.28 -14.36
C LEU A 141 -6.84 -9.50 -14.00
N LYS A 142 -7.32 -10.25 -15.00
CA LYS A 142 -8.15 -11.45 -14.80
C LYS A 142 -7.43 -12.53 -14.00
N ASN A 143 -6.13 -12.71 -14.24
CA ASN A 143 -5.33 -13.78 -13.64
C ASN A 143 -4.71 -13.41 -12.29
N TYR A 144 -4.96 -12.20 -11.76
CA TYR A 144 -4.45 -11.83 -10.45
C TYR A 144 -5.00 -12.73 -9.34
N THR A 145 -4.11 -13.26 -8.50
CA THR A 145 -4.47 -14.09 -7.34
C THR A 145 -3.88 -13.54 -6.05
N VAL A 146 -4.61 -13.71 -4.95
CA VAL A 146 -4.09 -13.43 -3.60
C VAL A 146 -3.07 -14.49 -3.21
N ALA A 147 -1.93 -14.06 -2.67
CA ALA A 147 -0.94 -14.96 -2.08
C ALA A 147 -1.08 -14.98 -0.56
N ILE A 148 -1.24 -16.18 0.02
CA ILE A 148 -1.24 -16.37 1.48
C ILE A 148 0.16 -16.75 1.92
N ARG A 149 0.70 -16.01 2.89
CA ARG A 149 2.08 -16.15 3.36
C ARG A 149 2.11 -16.25 4.88
N PRO A 150 2.98 -17.09 5.46
CA PRO A 150 3.22 -17.07 6.90
C PRO A 150 3.67 -15.66 7.34
N PRO A 151 3.17 -15.14 8.46
CA PRO A 151 3.65 -13.87 8.98
C PRO A 151 5.10 -13.99 9.45
N SER A 152 5.81 -12.87 9.41
CA SER A 152 7.04 -12.71 10.19
C SER A 152 6.65 -12.58 11.65
N ALA A 153 7.23 -13.40 12.53
CA ALA A 153 6.87 -13.41 13.94
C ALA A 153 8.11 -13.65 14.81
N ILE A 154 8.19 -12.89 15.89
CA ILE A 154 9.18 -13.07 16.95
C ILE A 154 8.49 -13.00 18.30
N ASP A 155 9.08 -13.69 19.28
CA ASP A 155 8.87 -13.35 20.67
C ASP A 155 9.87 -12.24 21.02
N TYR A 156 9.37 -11.17 21.62
CA TYR A 156 10.14 -10.02 22.08
C TYR A 156 9.75 -9.77 23.53
N ARG A 157 10.59 -10.22 24.45
CA ARG A 157 10.29 -10.25 25.90
C ARG A 157 8.96 -10.99 26.15
N ASP A 158 8.02 -10.39 26.86
CA ASP A 158 6.71 -10.99 27.18
C ASP A 158 5.66 -10.84 26.06
N TYR A 159 6.06 -10.33 24.88
CA TYR A 159 5.14 -10.05 23.78
C TYR A 159 5.48 -10.85 22.53
N LYS A 160 4.43 -11.24 21.80
CA LYS A 160 4.57 -11.75 20.44
C LYS A 160 4.35 -10.61 19.44
N ILE A 161 5.34 -10.35 18.60
CA ILE A 161 5.25 -9.36 17.52
C ILE A 161 5.02 -10.11 16.21
N THR A 162 3.93 -9.80 15.51
CA THR A 162 3.60 -10.37 14.19
C THR A 162 3.47 -9.29 13.14
N SER A 163 4.08 -9.48 11.97
CA SER A 163 4.04 -8.56 10.83
C SER A 163 4.09 -9.32 9.50
N GLY A 164 4.04 -8.59 8.38
CA GLY A 164 4.17 -9.18 7.05
C GLY A 164 5.59 -9.69 6.77
N SER A 165 5.70 -10.90 6.20
CA SER A 165 6.96 -11.40 5.64
C SER A 165 7.27 -10.74 4.29
N ALA A 166 8.42 -11.06 3.68
CA ALA A 166 8.73 -10.75 2.29
C ALA A 166 7.55 -11.13 1.37
N PRO A 167 7.16 -10.26 0.40
CA PRO A 167 7.88 -9.06 -0.08
C PRO A 167 7.70 -7.78 0.77
N SER A 168 6.99 -7.84 1.90
CA SER A 168 6.94 -6.73 2.86
C SER A 168 8.23 -6.66 3.70
N SER A 169 8.36 -5.61 4.52
CA SER A 169 9.54 -5.37 5.37
C SER A 169 9.28 -5.64 6.86
N GLY A 170 8.28 -6.43 7.24
CA GLY A 170 8.02 -6.75 8.64
C GLY A 170 9.16 -7.52 9.31
N THR A 171 9.88 -8.37 8.57
CA THR A 171 11.09 -9.06 9.05
C THR A 171 12.24 -8.08 9.34
N VAL A 172 12.32 -6.93 8.66
CA VAL A 172 13.32 -5.89 8.95
C VAL A 172 13.05 -5.27 10.32
N LEU A 173 11.78 -4.93 10.60
CA LEU A 173 11.38 -4.49 11.93
C LEU A 173 11.71 -5.55 12.98
N ALA A 174 11.33 -6.80 12.73
CA ALA A 174 11.57 -7.89 13.67
C ALA A 174 13.07 -8.11 13.94
N SER A 175 13.94 -7.99 12.92
CA SER A 175 15.39 -8.08 13.12
C SER A 175 15.92 -6.94 14.00
N ALA A 176 15.50 -5.69 13.76
CA ALA A 176 15.89 -4.57 14.62
C ALA A 176 15.44 -4.78 16.08
N MET A 177 14.23 -5.33 16.26
CA MET A 177 13.73 -5.68 17.60
C MET A 177 14.52 -6.82 18.25
N LYS A 178 14.93 -7.85 17.50
CA LYS A 178 15.77 -8.92 18.02
C LYS A 178 17.15 -8.42 18.48
N ILE A 179 17.77 -7.51 17.71
CA ILE A 179 19.03 -6.86 18.12
C ILE A 179 18.83 -6.07 19.43
N ILE A 180 17.77 -5.26 19.50
CA ILE A 180 17.53 -4.40 20.66
C ILE A 180 17.10 -5.18 21.92
N GLU A 181 16.63 -6.42 21.76
CA GLU A 181 16.29 -7.33 22.87
C GLU A 181 17.49 -7.62 23.77
N GLY A 182 18.71 -7.63 23.21
CA GLY A 182 19.95 -7.85 23.95
C GLY A 182 20.30 -6.73 24.96
N TYR A 183 19.58 -5.61 24.94
CA TYR A 183 19.83 -4.45 25.80
C TYR A 183 18.70 -4.27 26.83
N PRO A 184 18.87 -4.73 28.09
CA PRO A 184 17.78 -4.76 29.07
C PRO A 184 17.30 -3.37 29.49
N THR A 185 18.17 -2.37 29.49
CA THR A 185 17.89 -0.99 29.93
C THR A 185 17.43 -0.06 28.80
N ILE A 186 17.10 -0.63 27.63
CA ILE A 186 16.61 0.14 26.48
C ILE A 186 15.32 0.90 26.85
N GLY A 187 15.28 2.20 26.55
CA GLY A 187 14.11 3.05 26.80
C GLY A 187 13.98 3.59 28.23
N GLU A 188 14.89 3.26 29.14
CA GLU A 188 14.94 3.91 30.45
C GLU A 188 15.34 5.38 30.34
N ALA A 189 14.75 6.25 31.16
CA ALA A 189 15.02 7.69 31.12
C ALA A 189 16.52 8.02 31.36
N ALA A 190 17.19 7.23 32.20
CA ALA A 190 18.62 7.40 32.51
C ALA A 190 19.54 7.06 31.32
N THR A 191 19.08 6.24 30.38
CA THR A 191 19.85 5.75 29.23
C THR A 191 19.29 6.26 27.90
N LEU A 192 18.41 7.26 27.90
CA LEU A 192 17.66 7.65 26.70
C LEU A 192 18.55 7.91 25.48
N ASN A 193 19.63 8.69 25.64
CA ASN A 193 20.56 8.99 24.53
C ASN A 193 21.25 7.73 24.01
N LEU A 194 21.68 6.84 24.91
CA LEU A 194 22.28 5.56 24.53
C LEU A 194 21.24 4.65 23.86
N SER A 195 20.01 4.64 24.37
CA SER A 195 18.91 3.85 23.80
C SER A 195 18.59 4.30 22.39
N THR A 196 18.52 5.61 22.14
CA THR A 196 18.35 6.17 20.79
C THR A 196 19.47 5.72 19.87
N HIS A 197 20.73 5.86 20.31
CA HIS A 197 21.88 5.42 19.51
C HIS A 197 21.83 3.92 19.17
N LEU A 198 21.55 3.07 20.17
CA LEU A 198 21.44 1.62 19.96
C LEU A 198 20.29 1.27 19.00
N PHE A 199 19.17 1.98 19.09
CA PHE A 199 18.04 1.76 18.20
C PHE A 199 18.35 2.20 16.76
N ASP A 200 19.03 3.33 16.58
CA ASP A 200 19.51 3.79 15.28
C ASP A 200 20.45 2.76 14.63
N GLU A 201 21.42 2.22 15.38
CA GLU A 201 22.34 1.19 14.87
C GLU A 201 21.62 -0.14 14.57
N ALA A 202 20.68 -0.57 15.42
CA ALA A 202 19.87 -1.76 15.16
C ALA A 202 19.05 -1.62 13.85
N ILE A 203 18.47 -0.45 13.61
CA ILE A 203 17.77 -0.15 12.35
C ILE A 203 18.75 -0.18 11.17
N ARG A 204 19.94 0.37 11.31
CA ARG A 204 20.97 0.38 10.25
C ARG A 204 21.36 -1.05 9.85
N PHE A 205 21.61 -1.94 10.80
CA PHE A 205 21.90 -3.35 10.52
C PHE A 205 20.71 -4.06 9.86
N ALA A 206 19.50 -3.86 10.37
CA ALA A 206 18.29 -4.45 9.78
C ALA A 206 18.06 -3.98 8.34
N TYR A 207 18.27 -2.70 8.05
CA TYR A 207 18.19 -2.18 6.68
C TYR A 207 19.34 -2.67 5.79
N GLY A 208 20.50 -3.01 6.36
CA GLY A 208 21.57 -3.70 5.65
C GLY A 208 21.14 -5.08 5.15
N GLN A 209 20.36 -5.82 5.94
CA GLN A 209 19.77 -7.10 5.51
C GLN A 209 18.64 -6.92 4.49
N ARG A 210 17.89 -5.80 4.58
CA ARG A 210 16.74 -5.52 3.70
C ARG A 210 17.09 -5.57 2.21
N THR A 211 18.32 -5.25 1.81
CA THR A 211 18.72 -5.19 0.40
C THR A 211 18.65 -6.53 -0.31
N GLU A 212 18.73 -7.63 0.42
CA GLU A 212 18.61 -8.99 -0.12
C GLU A 212 17.16 -9.50 -0.17
N LEU A 213 16.21 -8.78 0.43
CA LEU A 213 14.80 -9.15 0.39
C LEU A 213 14.19 -8.90 -0.99
N GLY A 214 13.47 -9.88 -1.51
CA GLY A 214 12.66 -9.80 -2.72
C GLY A 214 11.35 -10.56 -2.57
N ASP A 215 10.62 -10.77 -3.67
CA ASP A 215 9.43 -11.63 -3.66
C ASP A 215 9.84 -13.11 -3.55
N PRO A 216 9.41 -13.84 -2.49
CA PRO A 216 9.66 -15.27 -2.33
C PRO A 216 9.22 -16.18 -3.49
N PHE A 217 8.35 -15.72 -4.39
CA PHE A 217 7.99 -16.50 -5.59
C PHE A 217 9.00 -16.35 -6.73
N PHE A 218 9.91 -15.38 -6.63
CA PHE A 218 10.89 -15.06 -7.68
C PHE A 218 12.35 -15.12 -7.19
N VAL A 219 12.58 -15.00 -5.88
CA VAL A 219 13.90 -15.08 -5.26
C VAL A 219 13.95 -16.33 -4.39
N GLU A 220 14.84 -17.25 -4.74
CA GLU A 220 15.05 -18.49 -4.01
C GLU A 220 15.64 -18.21 -2.61
N GLY A 221 15.34 -19.09 -1.64
CA GLY A 221 15.93 -19.01 -0.30
C GLY A 221 15.34 -17.94 0.63
N MET A 222 14.37 -17.12 0.19
CA MET A 222 13.80 -16.04 1.02
C MET A 222 13.20 -16.50 2.35
N THR A 223 12.70 -17.73 2.45
CA THR A 223 12.22 -18.26 3.74
C THR A 223 13.38 -18.49 4.70
N ALA A 224 14.46 -19.13 4.24
CA ALA A 224 15.65 -19.39 5.05
C ALA A 224 16.37 -18.08 5.42
N TYR A 225 16.49 -17.15 4.47
CA TYR A 225 17.12 -15.86 4.73
C TYR A 225 16.38 -15.05 5.80
N GLN A 226 15.04 -14.98 5.73
CA GLN A 226 14.26 -14.31 6.76
C GLN A 226 14.35 -15.01 8.12
N ALA A 227 14.45 -16.34 8.16
CA ALA A 227 14.67 -17.05 9.43
C ALA A 227 16.06 -16.73 10.02
N ASP A 228 17.08 -16.64 9.16
CA ASP A 228 18.43 -16.26 9.56
C ASP A 228 18.51 -14.83 10.10
N MET A 229 17.83 -13.86 9.46
CA MET A 229 17.69 -12.48 9.94
C MET A 229 17.18 -12.42 11.38
N LEU A 230 16.31 -13.35 11.78
CA LEU A 230 15.66 -13.38 13.08
C LEU A 230 16.33 -14.32 14.09
N SER A 231 17.45 -14.95 13.71
CA SER A 231 18.16 -15.88 14.57
C SER A 231 18.89 -15.15 15.70
N GLU A 232 19.04 -15.81 16.85
CA GLU A 232 19.82 -15.28 17.97
C GLU A 232 21.27 -14.99 17.57
N THR A 233 21.84 -15.83 16.70
CA THR A 233 23.22 -15.66 16.21
C THR A 233 23.36 -14.37 15.42
N THR A 234 22.43 -14.10 14.50
CA THR A 234 22.44 -12.87 13.69
C THR A 234 22.13 -11.64 14.53
N ALA A 235 21.21 -11.75 15.50
CA ALA A 235 20.87 -10.65 16.39
C ALA A 235 22.01 -10.25 17.35
N ALA A 236 22.88 -11.20 17.70
CA ALA A 236 24.00 -11.00 18.63
C ALA A 236 25.34 -10.63 17.94
N ALA A 237 25.40 -10.66 16.61
CA ALA A 237 26.60 -10.37 15.81
C ALA A 237 26.81 -8.87 15.59
#